data_AF-A3D826-F1
#
_entry.id   AF-A3D826-F1
#
_cell.length_a   1.000
_cell.length_b   1.000
_cell.length_c   1.000
_cell.angle_alpha   90.00
_cell.angle_beta   90.00
_cell.angle_gamma   90.00
#
_symmetry.space_group_name_H-M   'P 1'
#
loop_
_entity.id
_entity.type
_entity.pdbx_description
1 polymer ?
#
loop_
_entity_poly.entity_id
_entity_poly.type
_entity_poly.pdbx_seq_one_letter_code
_entity_poly.pdbx_strand_id
1 'polypeptide(L)'
;MKKIVIAAAIIAAGAGGYWYTQNGAGSSASANPLLDYVPADTPIFSGQLKPFPLKAYLQSISGNYQQYPSNALAEFGELDSPMGKFFVSIYQQYMDGIKEPASLLKTFGFPDEVKPYIYTLGALPVLKIDVNQVDAFWAVLDKAEKDSGVTHEMRKVGDVDYRAYALSDETSTEKAELLFAQKDGILTITFSTSITEPELLEMAFGIKKAPHSLAASGILDDIIKTHGFKDDSISFINHVEIVKALTSADSNMLSKQLTKFFANESVGEDPLAQIRTPECRTELTAIAANWPRTVAGLTAFSVTEKESHMAASFVVETKNQPILAAMQKMRGFIPAHLADIDSTIFSMGIGLDVNEVAPSLTAIWDDLQKPQLTCAPLAELQAELSQQSPAMLGMFTGMANGVKGMSVSLLDFKMSTQDQEPKLESLDALVSLSAENPSMLFNMVKPFAPMLAEVQLADNGDATDLSPILMLPPELGIKPMLAIKGQHLVVYSGDKGLALANKLAGEKLSANGMYSLSADYGKMFTPMLTLLEMSGEPIPEEMKMLKDYNMRVQMSFDVNKQGLVIGSVANSKATEKK
;
A
#
# COMPACT_ATOMS: atom_id res chain seq x y z
N MET A 1 23.13 8.92 7.51
CA MET A 1 21.71 8.96 7.08
C MET A 1 21.43 8.19 5.79
N LYS A 2 21.66 8.68 4.55
CA LYS A 2 21.25 7.98 3.29
C LYS A 2 21.51 6.46 3.27
N LYS A 3 22.73 6.01 3.59
CA LYS A 3 23.09 4.57 3.67
C LYS A 3 22.24 3.75 4.65
N ILE A 4 21.82 4.34 5.78
CA ILE A 4 20.95 3.70 6.77
C ILE A 4 19.52 3.60 6.24
N VAL A 5 19.04 4.64 5.53
CA VAL A 5 17.74 4.60 4.83
C VAL A 5 17.75 3.51 3.75
N ILE A 6 18.85 3.35 3.02
CA ILE A 6 19.00 2.28 2.01
C ILE A 6 19.07 0.90 2.67
N ALA A 7 19.83 0.70 3.76
CA ALA A 7 19.87 -0.55 4.51
C ALA A 7 18.48 -0.93 5.07
N ALA A 8 17.78 0.03 5.69
CA ALA A 8 16.41 -0.14 6.16
C ALA A 8 15.43 -0.38 5.01
N ALA A 9 15.61 0.24 3.84
CA ALA A 9 14.79 0.03 2.66
C ALA A 9 15.03 -1.35 2.00
N ILE A 10 16.24 -1.91 2.04
CA ILE A 10 16.51 -3.28 1.57
C ILE A 10 15.84 -4.30 2.50
N ILE A 11 15.91 -4.10 3.82
CA ILE A 11 15.20 -4.95 4.80
C ILE A 11 13.67 -4.78 4.66
N ALA A 12 13.17 -3.55 4.46
CA ALA A 12 11.75 -3.26 4.28
C ALA A 12 11.19 -3.72 2.91
N ALA A 13 12.01 -3.74 1.85
CA ALA A 13 11.66 -4.35 0.57
C ALA A 13 11.47 -5.88 0.71
N GLY A 14 12.19 -6.52 1.63
CA GLY A 14 11.94 -7.90 2.05
C GLY A 14 10.68 -8.09 2.92
N ALA A 15 10.10 -7.02 3.48
CA ALA A 15 8.90 -7.06 4.31
C ALA A 15 7.59 -6.81 3.53
N GLY A 16 7.67 -6.62 2.20
CA GLY A 16 6.54 -6.27 1.32
C GLY A 16 5.86 -7.46 0.62
N GLY A 17 5.53 -8.56 1.31
CA GLY A 17 4.80 -9.71 0.73
C GLY A 17 4.34 -10.74 1.78
N TYR A 18 3.11 -11.26 1.66
CA TYR A 18 2.42 -12.04 2.73
C TYR A 18 1.14 -12.79 2.20
N TRP A 19 0.59 -13.79 2.93
CA TRP A 19 -0.80 -14.40 3.00
C TRP A 19 -0.97 -15.76 2.17
N TYR A 20 -1.54 -16.99 2.45
CA TYR A 20 -2.27 -17.92 3.46
C TYR A 20 -1.91 -19.45 3.21
N THR A 21 -2.56 -20.61 3.54
CA THR A 21 -3.71 -21.23 4.35
C THR A 21 -3.24 -22.56 5.05
N GLN A 22 -3.75 -23.13 6.17
CA GLN A 22 -5.00 -22.98 6.97
C GLN A 22 -5.01 -23.80 8.31
N ASN A 23 -6.09 -23.65 9.09
CA ASN A 23 -6.77 -24.63 10.01
C ASN A 23 -6.33 -24.80 11.49
N GLY A 24 -7.27 -24.53 12.40
CA GLY A 24 -7.33 -25.13 13.74
C GLY A 24 -7.74 -24.21 14.90
N ALA A 25 -9.00 -24.33 15.37
CA ALA A 25 -9.56 -23.79 16.64
C ALA A 25 -9.45 -22.27 16.92
N GLY A 26 -10.55 -21.67 17.38
CA GLY A 26 -10.59 -20.25 17.73
C GLY A 26 -9.76 -19.92 18.98
N SER A 27 -8.74 -19.08 18.81
CA SER A 27 -7.98 -18.42 19.87
C SER A 27 -7.98 -16.91 19.59
N SER A 28 -8.26 -16.08 20.60
CA SER A 28 -8.28 -14.61 20.45
C SER A 28 -6.88 -14.04 20.24
N ALA A 29 -6.78 -12.78 19.77
CA ALA A 29 -5.50 -12.07 19.63
C ALA A 29 -4.69 -12.06 20.94
N SER A 30 -5.39 -11.94 22.07
CA SER A 30 -4.88 -12.02 23.45
C SER A 30 -4.28 -13.38 23.86
N ALA A 31 -4.38 -14.43 23.05
CA ALA A 31 -3.74 -15.73 23.32
C ALA A 31 -2.29 -15.84 22.83
N ASN A 32 -1.75 -14.82 22.17
CA ASN A 32 -0.43 -14.83 21.56
C ASN A 32 0.68 -14.39 22.55
N PRO A 33 1.58 -15.29 22.99
CA PRO A 33 2.58 -14.98 24.03
C PRO A 33 3.68 -14.01 23.57
N LEU A 34 3.83 -13.74 22.26
CA LEU A 34 4.80 -12.76 21.77
C LEU A 34 4.31 -11.32 21.98
N LEU A 35 3.00 -11.10 22.07
CA LEU A 35 2.41 -9.78 22.34
C LEU A 35 2.64 -9.31 23.80
N ASP A 36 3.08 -10.19 24.69
CA ASP A 36 3.52 -9.81 26.04
C ASP A 36 4.85 -9.05 26.07
N TYR A 37 5.63 -9.11 24.99
CA TYR A 37 6.91 -8.40 24.83
C TYR A 37 6.77 -7.11 24.01
N VAL A 38 5.56 -6.81 23.53
CA VAL A 38 5.22 -5.59 22.80
C VAL A 38 4.52 -4.62 23.76
N PRO A 39 5.06 -3.42 24.03
CA PRO A 39 4.38 -2.40 24.84
C PRO A 39 3.12 -1.88 24.17
N ALA A 40 2.08 -1.57 24.96
CA ALA A 40 0.85 -0.97 24.45
C ALA A 40 1.03 0.49 23.95
N ASP A 41 2.10 1.18 24.38
CA ASP A 41 2.50 2.50 23.86
C ASP A 41 3.36 2.43 22.58
N THR A 42 3.48 1.26 21.95
CA THR A 42 4.26 1.09 20.71
C THR A 42 3.78 2.05 19.60
N PRO A 43 4.66 2.90 19.04
CA PRO A 43 4.31 3.82 17.95
C PRO A 43 3.87 3.12 16.65
N ILE A 44 4.44 1.95 16.33
CA ILE A 44 4.13 1.18 15.12
C ILE A 44 4.08 -0.30 15.48
N PHE A 45 3.05 -1.00 14.99
CA PHE A 45 2.90 -2.44 15.08
C PHE A 45 2.41 -3.02 13.75
N SER A 46 2.88 -4.20 13.40
CA SER A 46 2.34 -5.07 12.36
C SER A 46 2.59 -6.52 12.79
N GLY A 47 1.55 -7.31 12.97
CA GLY A 47 1.70 -8.64 13.54
C GLY A 47 0.69 -9.63 13.00
N GLN A 48 1.21 -10.78 12.60
CA GLN A 48 0.42 -11.94 12.23
C GLN A 48 0.14 -12.79 13.46
N LEU A 49 -1.14 -12.98 13.75
CA LEU A 49 -1.62 -13.60 14.97
C LEU A 49 -1.86 -15.12 14.79
N LYS A 50 -2.01 -15.58 13.54
CA LYS A 50 -2.24 -16.98 13.15
C LYS A 50 -1.23 -17.44 12.09
N PRO A 51 -0.87 -18.74 11.99
CA PRO A 51 0.15 -19.19 11.04
C PRO A 51 -0.11 -18.73 9.60
N PHE A 52 0.96 -18.30 8.93
CA PHE A 52 0.96 -17.99 7.51
C PHE A 52 1.91 -18.96 6.78
N PRO A 53 1.38 -19.89 5.97
CA PRO A 53 2.20 -20.79 5.18
C PRO A 53 2.84 -20.10 3.97
N LEU A 54 3.94 -19.44 4.30
CA LEU A 54 4.95 -18.88 3.42
C LEU A 54 5.21 -19.77 2.20
N LYS A 55 5.28 -21.10 2.39
CA LYS A 55 5.48 -22.08 1.31
C LYS A 55 4.41 -22.03 0.21
N ALA A 56 3.13 -22.09 0.60
CA ALA A 56 2.01 -22.14 -0.35
C ALA A 56 1.92 -20.84 -1.16
N TYR A 57 2.16 -19.70 -0.51
CA TYR A 57 2.26 -18.39 -1.14
C TYR A 57 3.46 -18.28 -2.09
N LEU A 58 4.66 -18.69 -1.66
CA LEU A 58 5.84 -18.71 -2.51
C LEU A 58 5.62 -19.58 -3.76
N GLN A 59 4.89 -20.70 -3.64
CA GLN A 59 4.48 -21.51 -4.79
C GLN A 59 3.50 -20.76 -5.70
N SER A 60 2.45 -20.14 -5.16
CA SER A 60 1.43 -19.41 -5.95
C SER A 60 1.95 -18.18 -6.69
N ILE A 61 3.07 -17.59 -6.24
CA ILE A 61 3.72 -16.43 -6.89
C ILE A 61 5.02 -16.80 -7.63
N SER A 62 5.51 -18.03 -7.53
CA SER A 62 6.86 -18.42 -8.01
C SER A 62 7.13 -18.07 -9.47
N GLY A 63 6.12 -18.14 -10.34
CA GLY A 63 6.20 -17.73 -11.75
C GLY A 63 6.65 -16.29 -11.95
N ASN A 64 6.14 -15.36 -11.13
CA ASN A 64 6.45 -13.94 -11.19
C ASN A 64 7.95 -13.65 -10.98
N TYR A 65 8.68 -14.52 -10.27
CA TYR A 65 10.07 -14.26 -9.87
C TYR A 65 11.11 -15.05 -10.67
N GLN A 66 10.72 -15.98 -11.55
CA GLN A 66 11.69 -16.84 -12.27
C GLN A 66 12.64 -16.03 -13.15
N GLN A 67 12.11 -15.01 -13.83
CA GLN A 67 12.85 -14.16 -14.77
C GLN A 67 13.65 -13.04 -14.08
N TYR A 68 13.49 -12.80 -12.77
CA TYR A 68 14.13 -11.67 -12.09
C TYR A 68 15.65 -11.88 -11.93
N PRO A 69 16.50 -10.92 -12.36
CA PRO A 69 17.93 -10.98 -12.13
C PRO A 69 18.25 -10.80 -10.63
N SER A 70 18.88 -11.80 -10.01
CA SER A 70 19.27 -11.73 -8.59
C SER A 70 20.37 -10.71 -8.33
N ASN A 71 21.11 -10.30 -9.37
CA ASN A 71 22.09 -9.23 -9.32
C ASN A 71 21.51 -7.80 -9.44
N ALA A 72 20.18 -7.61 -9.50
CA ALA A 72 19.55 -6.29 -9.74
C ALA A 72 20.08 -5.16 -8.81
N LEU A 73 20.29 -5.44 -7.51
CA LEU A 73 20.85 -4.44 -6.58
C LEU A 73 22.33 -4.09 -6.83
N ALA A 74 23.10 -4.95 -7.51
CA ALA A 74 24.51 -4.67 -7.82
C ALA A 74 24.67 -3.55 -8.86
N GLU A 75 23.64 -3.28 -9.68
CA GLU A 75 23.68 -2.29 -10.75
C GLU A 75 23.52 -0.84 -10.24
N PHE A 76 23.07 -0.66 -8.99
CA PHE A 76 22.79 0.68 -8.41
C PHE A 76 24.04 1.49 -8.02
N GLY A 77 25.24 0.89 -7.99
CA GLY A 77 26.52 1.58 -7.77
C GLY A 77 26.78 2.18 -6.36
N GLU A 78 25.76 2.67 -5.65
CA GLU A 78 25.92 3.30 -4.32
C GLU A 78 26.25 2.30 -3.19
N LEU A 79 26.20 0.99 -3.46
CA LEU A 79 26.35 -0.09 -2.47
C LEU A 79 27.79 -0.60 -2.29
N ASP A 80 28.79 0.09 -2.84
CA ASP A 80 30.18 -0.39 -2.94
C ASP A 80 30.92 -0.54 -1.59
N SER A 81 30.40 0.07 -0.51
CA SER A 81 30.92 -0.12 0.86
C SER A 81 30.74 -1.56 1.37
N PRO A 82 31.57 -2.07 2.31
CA PRO A 82 31.44 -3.42 2.85
C PRO A 82 30.02 -3.75 3.34
N MET A 83 29.40 -2.87 4.14
CA MET A 83 28.03 -3.09 4.61
C MET A 83 26.98 -3.06 3.47
N GLY A 84 27.22 -2.33 2.39
CA GLY A 84 26.39 -2.40 1.19
C GLY A 84 26.49 -3.76 0.49
N LYS A 85 27.72 -4.27 0.33
CA LYS A 85 28.00 -5.62 -0.22
C LYS A 85 27.41 -6.74 0.65
N PHE A 86 27.40 -6.57 1.97
CA PHE A 86 26.75 -7.48 2.91
C PHE A 86 25.24 -7.59 2.62
N PHE A 87 24.52 -6.47 2.52
CA PHE A 87 23.10 -6.47 2.15
C PHE A 87 22.84 -6.98 0.72
N VAL A 88 23.72 -6.69 -0.24
CA VAL A 88 23.62 -7.25 -1.61
C VAL A 88 23.75 -8.76 -1.60
N SER A 89 24.66 -9.36 -0.81
CA SER A 89 24.78 -10.82 -0.70
C SER A 89 23.55 -11.46 -0.04
N ILE A 90 22.95 -10.84 0.99
CA ILE A 90 21.69 -11.33 1.59
C ILE A 90 20.54 -11.25 0.57
N TYR A 91 20.43 -10.14 -0.17
CA TYR A 91 19.42 -9.97 -1.22
C TYR A 91 19.60 -10.97 -2.37
N GLN A 92 20.83 -11.22 -2.83
CA GLN A 92 21.12 -12.23 -3.84
C GLN A 92 20.68 -13.62 -3.38
N GLN A 93 21.01 -14.01 -2.15
CA GLN A 93 20.56 -15.29 -1.57
C GLN A 93 19.03 -15.39 -1.45
N TYR A 94 18.34 -14.29 -1.16
CA TYR A 94 16.88 -14.21 -1.19
C TYR A 94 16.31 -14.36 -2.61
N MET A 95 16.86 -13.64 -3.59
CA MET A 95 16.38 -13.65 -4.99
C MET A 95 16.75 -14.91 -5.77
N ASP A 96 17.81 -15.62 -5.38
CA ASP A 96 18.09 -16.97 -5.89
C ASP A 96 17.18 -18.01 -5.21
N GLY A 97 16.91 -17.84 -3.91
CA GLY A 97 15.99 -18.69 -3.15
C GLY A 97 14.54 -18.61 -3.64
N ILE A 98 13.98 -17.40 -3.85
CA ILE A 98 12.55 -17.20 -4.16
C ILE A 98 12.09 -17.87 -5.47
N LYS A 99 13.03 -18.12 -6.39
CA LYS A 99 12.80 -18.84 -7.66
C LYS A 99 12.43 -20.31 -7.47
N GLU A 100 12.86 -20.91 -6.36
CA GLU A 100 12.46 -22.25 -5.92
C GLU A 100 12.03 -22.20 -4.44
N PRO A 101 10.72 -22.15 -4.13
CA PRO A 101 10.22 -21.97 -2.76
C PRO A 101 10.87 -22.86 -1.69
N ALA A 102 11.14 -24.13 -2.01
CA ALA A 102 11.83 -25.06 -1.10
C ALA A 102 13.30 -24.68 -0.83
N SER A 103 13.97 -24.06 -1.82
CA SER A 103 15.32 -23.52 -1.68
C SER A 103 15.34 -22.30 -0.76
N LEU A 104 14.37 -21.36 -0.89
CA LEU A 104 14.28 -20.21 0.02
C LEU A 104 14.11 -20.63 1.48
N LEU A 105 13.12 -21.49 1.76
CA LEU A 105 12.83 -21.98 3.11
C LEU A 105 14.02 -22.72 3.71
N LYS A 106 14.69 -23.56 2.92
CA LYS A 106 15.91 -24.27 3.35
C LYS A 106 17.09 -23.33 3.61
N THR A 107 17.28 -22.32 2.77
CA THR A 107 18.41 -21.37 2.83
C THR A 107 18.32 -20.48 4.06
N PHE A 108 17.14 -19.91 4.34
CA PHE A 108 16.92 -19.04 5.50
C PHE A 108 16.46 -19.80 6.76
N GLY A 109 16.31 -21.12 6.68
CA GLY A 109 15.89 -21.97 7.79
C GLY A 109 14.43 -21.83 8.23
N PHE A 110 13.60 -21.17 7.41
CA PHE A 110 12.19 -20.90 7.74
C PHE A 110 11.33 -22.17 7.74
N PRO A 111 10.31 -22.25 8.62
CA PRO A 111 9.26 -23.27 8.54
C PRO A 111 8.36 -23.08 7.32
N ASP A 112 7.59 -24.13 6.98
CA ASP A 112 6.51 -24.06 5.98
C ASP A 112 5.49 -22.96 6.30
N GLU A 113 5.22 -22.70 7.59
CA GLU A 113 4.40 -21.57 8.10
C GLU A 113 5.07 -20.74 9.18
N VAL A 114 4.96 -19.41 9.06
CA VAL A 114 5.57 -18.39 9.94
C VAL A 114 4.52 -17.46 10.57
N LYS A 115 4.91 -16.72 11.60
CA LYS A 115 4.19 -15.62 12.24
C LYS A 115 5.15 -14.45 12.51
N PRO A 116 5.61 -13.70 11.50
CA PRO A 116 6.40 -12.51 11.75
C PRO A 116 5.64 -11.38 12.45
N TYR A 117 6.40 -10.58 13.19
CA TYR A 117 5.97 -9.34 13.84
C TYR A 117 6.99 -8.25 13.55
N ILE A 118 6.51 -7.04 13.30
CA ILE A 118 7.31 -5.81 13.24
C ILE A 118 6.69 -4.84 14.23
N TYR A 119 7.46 -4.35 15.19
CA TYR A 119 6.99 -3.34 16.15
C TYR A 119 8.11 -2.40 16.54
N THR A 120 7.80 -1.27 17.21
CA THR A 120 8.85 -0.38 17.73
C THR A 120 8.83 -0.25 19.25
N LEU A 121 9.99 -0.41 19.86
CA LEU A 121 10.26 -0.09 21.27
C LEU A 121 10.68 1.37 21.37
N GLY A 122 9.67 2.26 21.29
CA GLY A 122 9.88 3.68 21.01
C GLY A 122 10.30 3.89 19.56
N ALA A 123 11.53 4.35 19.34
CA ALA A 123 12.17 4.52 18.04
C ALA A 123 12.85 3.24 17.52
N LEU A 124 13.15 2.27 18.40
CA LEU A 124 13.89 1.07 18.03
C LEU A 124 12.98 0.04 17.32
N PRO A 125 13.19 -0.28 16.03
CA PRO A 125 12.37 -1.28 15.35
C PRO A 125 12.86 -2.71 15.65
N VAL A 126 11.90 -3.59 15.96
CA VAL A 126 12.11 -5.00 16.26
C VAL A 126 11.30 -5.83 15.27
N LEU A 127 11.98 -6.61 14.44
CA LEU A 127 11.42 -7.66 13.60
C LEU A 127 11.61 -9.01 14.30
N LYS A 128 10.57 -9.83 14.33
CA LYS A 128 10.60 -11.23 14.78
C LYS A 128 10.05 -12.13 13.68
N ILE A 129 10.60 -13.33 13.53
CA ILE A 129 10.11 -14.38 12.62
C ILE A 129 10.53 -15.77 13.11
N ASP A 130 9.68 -16.78 12.90
CA ASP A 130 9.94 -18.18 13.25
C ASP A 130 11.07 -18.77 12.37
N VAL A 131 11.98 -19.53 12.98
CA VAL A 131 13.08 -20.22 12.31
C VAL A 131 13.26 -21.63 12.87
N ASN A 132 13.11 -22.64 12.01
CA ASN A 132 13.27 -24.05 12.37
C ASN A 132 14.73 -24.51 12.31
N GLN A 133 15.56 -23.88 11.49
CA GLN A 133 16.97 -24.23 11.29
C GLN A 133 17.83 -22.97 11.38
N VAL A 134 18.07 -22.48 12.60
CA VAL A 134 18.80 -21.21 12.82
C VAL A 134 20.21 -21.24 12.20
N ASP A 135 20.87 -22.40 12.18
CA ASP A 135 22.20 -22.57 11.57
C ASP A 135 22.20 -22.30 10.05
N ALA A 136 21.06 -22.49 9.36
CA ALA A 136 20.93 -22.12 7.96
C ALA A 136 20.87 -20.59 7.80
N PHE A 137 20.12 -19.90 8.66
CA PHE A 137 20.11 -18.44 8.71
C PHE A 137 21.48 -17.86 9.08
N TRP A 138 22.21 -18.49 10.01
CA TRP A 138 23.59 -18.13 10.31
C TRP A 138 24.52 -18.34 9.12
N ALA A 139 24.36 -19.42 8.34
CA ALA A 139 25.13 -19.62 7.11
C ALA A 139 24.86 -18.55 6.03
N VAL A 140 23.65 -17.97 5.96
CA VAL A 140 23.34 -16.82 5.09
C VAL A 140 24.16 -15.58 5.50
N LEU A 141 24.26 -15.32 6.81
CA LEU A 141 25.07 -14.22 7.33
C LEU A 141 26.58 -14.49 7.18
N ASP A 142 27.05 -15.71 7.47
CA ASP A 142 28.45 -16.11 7.30
C ASP A 142 28.91 -15.98 5.83
N LYS A 143 28.02 -16.29 4.88
CA LYS A 143 28.25 -16.02 3.45
C LYS A 143 28.30 -14.52 3.16
N ALA A 144 27.38 -13.73 3.69
CA ALA A 144 27.36 -12.29 3.48
C ALA A 144 28.60 -11.59 4.08
N GLU A 145 29.09 -12.04 5.24
CA GLU A 145 30.37 -11.63 5.83
C GLU A 145 31.54 -11.93 4.88
N LYS A 146 31.64 -13.19 4.42
CA LYS A 146 32.68 -13.64 3.49
C LYS A 146 32.69 -12.88 2.16
N ASP A 147 31.52 -12.59 1.59
CA ASP A 147 31.39 -11.89 0.31
C ASP A 147 31.69 -10.38 0.40
N SER A 148 31.61 -9.80 1.60
CA SER A 148 31.68 -8.34 1.83
C SER A 148 32.93 -7.86 2.58
N GLY A 149 33.57 -8.73 3.36
CA GLY A 149 34.62 -8.37 4.31
C GLY A 149 34.10 -7.75 5.62
N VAL A 150 32.78 -7.71 5.84
CA VAL A 150 32.17 -7.41 7.15
C VAL A 150 32.34 -8.61 8.08
N THR A 151 32.48 -8.37 9.37
CA THR A 151 32.48 -9.41 10.42
C THR A 151 31.56 -9.02 11.56
N HIS A 152 30.89 -9.99 12.21
CA HIS A 152 30.14 -9.75 13.43
C HIS A 152 31.00 -9.76 14.70
N GLU A 153 30.54 -9.08 15.74
CA GLU A 153 30.94 -9.34 17.12
C GLU A 153 29.88 -10.23 17.80
N MET A 154 30.31 -11.33 18.42
CA MET A 154 29.44 -12.14 19.28
C MET A 154 29.33 -11.49 20.66
N ARG A 155 28.13 -11.09 21.05
CA ARG A 155 27.81 -10.50 22.35
C ARG A 155 26.70 -11.29 23.06
N LYS A 156 26.44 -10.94 24.32
CA LYS A 156 25.41 -11.57 25.16
C LYS A 156 24.63 -10.53 25.96
N VAL A 157 23.33 -10.75 26.16
CA VAL A 157 22.51 -10.03 27.13
C VAL A 157 21.56 -11.03 27.80
N GLY A 158 21.54 -11.05 29.13
CA GLY A 158 20.90 -12.12 29.89
C GLY A 158 21.48 -13.50 29.51
N ASP A 159 20.60 -14.41 29.11
CA ASP A 159 20.91 -15.74 28.58
C ASP A 159 21.09 -15.78 27.05
N VAL A 160 20.71 -14.72 26.32
CA VAL A 160 20.70 -14.68 24.85
C VAL A 160 22.03 -14.20 24.28
N ASP A 161 22.65 -15.02 23.42
CA ASP A 161 23.78 -14.63 22.57
C ASP A 161 23.27 -14.01 21.25
N TYR A 162 23.95 -12.97 20.77
CA TYR A 162 23.58 -12.23 19.56
C TYR A 162 24.79 -11.78 18.74
N ARG A 163 24.60 -11.68 17.43
CA ARG A 163 25.57 -11.10 16.48
C ARG A 163 25.32 -9.61 16.35
N ALA A 164 26.36 -8.79 16.54
CA ALA A 164 26.33 -7.35 16.32
C ALA A 164 27.17 -6.96 15.09
N TYR A 165 26.60 -6.14 14.20
CA TYR A 165 27.22 -5.66 12.97
C TYR A 165 27.26 -4.13 12.97
N ALA A 166 28.45 -3.53 13.01
CA ALA A 166 28.59 -2.06 13.01
C ALA A 166 28.16 -1.44 11.67
N LEU A 167 27.19 -0.52 11.71
CA LEU A 167 26.66 0.23 10.55
C LEU A 167 27.33 1.59 10.37
N SER A 168 27.94 2.11 11.44
CA SER A 168 28.67 3.38 11.51
C SER A 168 30.18 3.14 11.40
N ASP A 169 30.87 3.92 10.55
CA ASP A 169 32.34 3.95 10.49
C ASP A 169 32.92 4.35 11.86
N GLU A 170 34.13 3.86 12.23
CA GLU A 170 34.72 4.05 13.58
C GLU A 170 34.86 5.53 14.03
N THR A 171 34.91 6.45 13.06
CA THR A 171 35.02 7.91 13.25
C THR A 171 33.67 8.60 13.51
N SER A 172 32.56 7.87 13.51
CA SER A 172 31.21 8.42 13.74
C SER A 172 31.00 8.78 15.22
N THR A 173 30.34 9.91 15.48
CA THR A 173 29.88 10.32 16.83
C THR A 173 28.84 9.34 17.37
N GLU A 174 27.80 9.10 16.57
CA GLU A 174 26.76 8.13 16.86
C GLU A 174 27.16 6.73 16.35
N LYS A 175 27.19 5.76 17.27
CA LYS A 175 27.45 4.36 16.94
C LYS A 175 26.13 3.62 16.74
N ALA A 176 25.91 3.14 15.52
CA ALA A 176 24.74 2.36 15.15
C ALA A 176 25.15 0.95 14.72
N GLU A 177 24.37 -0.06 15.13
CA GLU A 177 24.64 -1.47 14.82
C GLU A 177 23.35 -2.19 14.44
N LEU A 178 23.46 -3.22 13.59
CA LEU A 178 22.40 -4.18 13.28
C LEU A 178 22.63 -5.44 14.12
N LEU A 179 21.60 -5.90 14.82
CA LEU A 179 21.67 -7.00 15.79
C LEU A 179 20.77 -8.17 15.35
N PHE A 180 21.32 -9.38 15.39
CA PHE A 180 20.59 -10.62 15.16
C PHE A 180 20.71 -11.55 16.37
N ALA A 181 19.59 -12.01 16.90
CA ALA A 181 19.53 -12.96 18.02
C ALA A 181 18.51 -14.06 17.73
N GLN A 182 18.65 -15.23 18.34
CA GLN A 182 17.62 -16.27 18.33
C GLN A 182 17.29 -16.72 19.75
N LYS A 183 16.00 -16.94 20.01
CA LYS A 183 15.49 -17.47 21.27
C LYS A 183 14.20 -18.25 21.01
N ASP A 184 14.06 -19.43 21.59
CA ASP A 184 12.84 -20.26 21.57
C ASP A 184 12.24 -20.51 20.16
N GLY A 185 13.08 -20.61 19.12
CA GLY A 185 12.63 -20.80 17.73
C GLY A 185 12.30 -19.50 16.98
N ILE A 186 12.43 -18.33 17.63
CA ILE A 186 12.19 -17.02 17.03
C ILE A 186 13.51 -16.31 16.75
N LEU A 187 13.80 -16.02 15.48
CA LEU A 187 14.81 -15.05 15.07
C LEU A 187 14.29 -13.64 15.40
N THR A 188 15.13 -12.82 16.01
CA THR A 188 14.90 -11.41 16.24
C THR A 188 15.96 -10.58 15.52
N ILE A 189 15.51 -9.60 14.74
CA ILE A 189 16.35 -8.62 14.06
C ILE A 189 15.98 -7.24 14.63
N THR A 190 16.97 -6.52 15.14
CA THR A 190 16.80 -5.20 15.76
C THR A 190 18.07 -4.38 15.54
N PHE A 191 18.13 -3.16 16.06
CA PHE A 191 19.31 -2.30 16.01
C PHE A 191 19.83 -1.98 17.42
N SER A 192 20.98 -1.32 17.48
CA SER A 192 21.43 -0.56 18.66
C SER A 192 21.96 0.81 18.21
N THR A 193 21.90 1.75 19.15
CA THR A 193 22.35 3.15 19.05
C THR A 193 23.00 3.56 20.37
N SER A 194 23.70 4.70 20.45
CA SER A 194 24.32 5.18 21.70
C SER A 194 23.28 5.39 22.83
N ILE A 195 22.03 5.62 22.44
CA ILE A 195 20.90 5.81 23.36
C ILE A 195 20.23 4.50 23.81
N THR A 196 20.52 3.37 23.16
CA THR A 196 19.88 2.06 23.45
C THR A 196 20.32 1.56 24.83
N GLU A 197 19.35 1.30 25.70
CA GLU A 197 19.58 0.83 27.07
C GLU A 197 19.48 -0.70 27.14
N PRO A 198 20.23 -1.39 28.03
CA PRO A 198 20.23 -2.86 28.08
C PRO A 198 18.84 -3.49 28.25
N GLU A 199 17.99 -2.88 29.07
CA GLU A 199 16.59 -3.27 29.27
C GLU A 199 15.76 -3.23 27.97
N LEU A 200 16.09 -2.32 27.04
CA LEU A 200 15.45 -2.24 25.73
C LEU A 200 15.79 -3.45 24.85
N LEU A 201 17.03 -3.95 24.94
CA LEU A 201 17.48 -5.15 24.25
C LEU A 201 16.91 -6.43 24.91
N GLU A 202 16.79 -6.46 26.25
CA GLU A 202 16.08 -7.54 26.95
C GLU A 202 14.61 -7.66 26.52
N MET A 203 13.92 -6.53 26.30
CA MET A 203 12.57 -6.54 25.73
C MET A 203 12.57 -6.94 24.25
N ALA A 204 13.51 -6.40 23.44
CA ALA A 204 13.61 -6.72 22.02
C ALA A 204 13.83 -8.23 21.80
N PHE A 205 14.75 -8.87 22.51
CA PHE A 205 15.07 -10.30 22.36
C PHE A 205 14.09 -11.24 23.08
N GLY A 206 13.06 -10.74 23.77
CA GLY A 206 12.05 -11.58 24.43
C GLY A 206 12.55 -12.24 25.72
N ILE A 207 13.42 -11.54 26.46
CA ILE A 207 13.86 -11.90 27.81
C ILE A 207 12.93 -11.24 28.84
N LYS A 208 12.61 -9.95 28.64
CA LYS A 208 11.79 -9.14 29.57
C LYS A 208 10.45 -8.77 28.95
N LYS A 209 9.34 -9.08 29.63
CA LYS A 209 7.99 -8.68 29.21
C LYS A 209 7.77 -7.17 29.35
N ALA A 210 6.89 -6.61 28.52
CA ALA A 210 6.48 -5.22 28.62
C ALA A 210 5.62 -4.99 29.89
N PRO A 211 5.85 -3.92 30.68
CA PRO A 211 5.08 -3.65 31.90
C PRO A 211 3.57 -3.46 31.69
N HIS A 212 3.18 -2.94 30.51
CA HIS A 212 1.81 -2.92 30.02
C HIS A 212 1.82 -3.39 28.57
N SER A 213 1.46 -4.65 28.35
CA SER A 213 1.61 -5.31 27.05
C SER A 213 0.44 -5.06 26.11
N LEU A 214 0.72 -5.13 24.80
CA LEU A 214 -0.28 -5.04 23.75
C LEU A 214 -1.34 -6.15 23.89
N ALA A 215 -0.93 -7.34 24.35
CA ALA A 215 -1.83 -8.46 24.69
C ALA A 215 -2.92 -8.07 25.71
N ALA A 216 -2.55 -7.29 26.72
CA ALA A 216 -3.44 -6.87 27.81
C ALA A 216 -4.20 -5.56 27.54
N SER A 217 -3.92 -4.88 26.42
CA SER A 217 -4.46 -3.55 26.10
C SER A 217 -5.85 -3.56 25.45
N GLY A 218 -6.23 -4.67 24.81
CA GLY A 218 -7.44 -4.76 23.98
C GLY A 218 -7.38 -4.02 22.63
N ILE A 219 -6.26 -3.34 22.31
CA ILE A 219 -6.12 -2.52 21.08
C ILE A 219 -6.36 -3.33 19.79
N LEU A 220 -5.87 -4.57 19.73
CA LEU A 220 -6.04 -5.41 18.52
C LEU A 220 -7.49 -5.88 18.36
N ASP A 221 -8.14 -6.31 19.44
CA ASP A 221 -9.55 -6.74 19.42
C ASP A 221 -10.50 -5.57 19.06
N ASP A 222 -10.17 -4.35 19.52
CA ASP A 222 -10.85 -3.10 19.13
C ASP A 222 -10.73 -2.83 17.61
N ILE A 223 -9.52 -2.93 17.05
CA ILE A 223 -9.28 -2.70 15.60
C ILE A 223 -9.99 -3.76 14.75
N ILE A 224 -9.83 -5.06 15.09
CA ILE A 224 -10.50 -6.18 14.41
C ILE A 224 -12.01 -5.93 14.34
N LYS A 225 -12.63 -5.61 15.47
CA LYS A 225 -14.08 -5.41 15.59
C LYS A 225 -14.58 -4.13 14.92
N THR A 226 -13.82 -3.04 14.98
CA THR A 226 -14.24 -1.72 14.48
C THR A 226 -14.22 -1.64 12.95
N HIS A 227 -13.28 -2.34 12.31
CA HIS A 227 -13.09 -2.30 10.86
C HIS A 227 -13.52 -3.59 10.14
N GLY A 228 -13.89 -4.64 10.88
CA GLY A 228 -14.34 -5.92 10.32
C GLY A 228 -13.21 -6.73 9.69
N PHE A 229 -11.96 -6.51 10.15
CA PHE A 229 -10.81 -7.27 9.68
C PHE A 229 -10.85 -8.72 10.18
N LYS A 230 -10.17 -9.59 9.45
CA LYS A 230 -9.85 -10.94 9.90
C LYS A 230 -8.81 -10.87 11.01
N ASP A 231 -8.88 -11.81 11.93
CA ASP A 231 -8.02 -11.94 13.11
C ASP A 231 -6.67 -12.63 12.83
N ASP A 232 -6.32 -12.86 11.55
CA ASP A 232 -5.04 -13.46 11.17
C ASP A 232 -3.88 -12.44 11.13
N SER A 233 -4.12 -11.17 10.74
CA SER A 233 -3.10 -10.10 10.66
C SER A 233 -3.67 -8.71 10.92
N ILE A 234 -2.98 -7.93 11.76
CA ILE A 234 -3.34 -6.55 12.11
C ILE A 234 -2.09 -5.68 12.20
N SER A 235 -2.17 -4.46 11.68
CA SER A 235 -1.14 -3.42 11.79
C SER A 235 -1.75 -2.10 12.25
N PHE A 236 -0.96 -1.26 12.94
CA PHE A 236 -1.32 0.12 13.23
C PHE A 236 -0.10 1.04 13.36
N ILE A 237 -0.34 2.33 13.12
CA ILE A 237 0.53 3.46 13.47
C ILE A 237 -0.25 4.28 14.50
N ASN A 238 0.33 4.47 15.68
CA ASN A 238 -0.31 5.10 16.83
C ASN A 238 0.02 6.60 16.88
N HIS A 239 -0.80 7.41 16.22
CA HIS A 239 -0.57 8.86 16.11
C HIS A 239 -0.61 9.55 17.49
N VAL A 240 -1.41 9.05 18.43
CA VAL A 240 -1.48 9.57 19.81
C VAL A 240 -0.14 9.43 20.52
N GLU A 241 0.51 8.26 20.45
CA GLU A 241 1.82 8.06 21.08
C GLU A 241 2.96 8.78 20.35
N ILE A 242 2.88 8.89 19.01
CA ILE A 242 3.83 9.69 18.23
C ILE A 242 3.74 11.18 18.62
N VAL A 243 2.54 11.75 18.69
CA VAL A 243 2.36 13.16 19.07
C VAL A 243 2.73 13.41 20.52
N LYS A 244 2.37 12.52 21.46
CA LYS A 244 2.88 12.57 22.84
C LYS A 244 4.41 12.57 22.89
N ALA A 245 5.06 11.81 22.00
CA ALA A 245 6.50 11.66 22.01
C ALA A 245 7.25 12.90 21.48
N LEU A 246 6.68 13.54 20.46
CA LEU A 246 7.23 14.77 19.88
C LEU A 246 7.03 15.97 20.82
N THR A 247 5.85 16.08 21.43
CA THR A 247 5.42 17.26 22.21
C THR A 247 5.76 17.22 23.71
N SER A 248 6.53 16.23 24.16
CA SER A 248 7.00 16.10 25.55
C SER A 248 8.37 15.41 25.58
N ALA A 249 9.10 15.56 26.69
CA ALA A 249 10.42 14.97 26.89
C ALA A 249 10.38 13.55 27.50
N ASP A 250 9.28 13.20 28.18
CA ASP A 250 9.22 12.08 29.15
C ASP A 250 7.92 11.27 29.13
N SER A 251 6.93 11.68 28.32
CA SER A 251 5.58 11.11 28.19
C SER A 251 5.47 9.59 27.95
N ASN A 252 6.35 9.00 27.15
CA ASN A 252 6.34 7.57 26.77
C ASN A 252 7.77 7.10 26.41
N MET A 253 7.93 5.87 25.89
CA MET A 253 9.26 5.35 25.57
C MET A 253 9.97 6.15 24.46
N LEU A 254 9.23 6.60 23.45
CA LEU A 254 9.77 7.36 22.31
C LEU A 254 10.24 8.76 22.70
N SER A 255 9.51 9.50 23.56
CA SER A 255 9.92 10.86 23.98
C SER A 255 11.29 10.87 24.67
N LYS A 256 11.54 9.88 25.54
CA LYS A 256 12.79 9.75 26.30
C LYS A 256 13.97 9.47 25.37
N GLN A 257 13.78 8.55 24.42
CA GLN A 257 14.78 8.21 23.41
C GLN A 257 15.10 9.41 22.50
N LEU A 258 14.08 10.11 21.98
CA LEU A 258 14.27 11.32 21.16
C LEU A 258 15.01 12.41 21.94
N THR A 259 14.61 12.68 23.19
CA THR A 259 15.25 13.71 24.02
C THR A 259 16.71 13.37 24.32
N LYS A 260 17.01 12.10 24.60
CA LYS A 260 18.38 11.60 24.81
C LYS A 260 19.23 11.66 23.53
N PHE A 261 18.62 11.42 22.37
CA PHE A 261 19.29 11.55 21.06
C PHE A 261 19.67 12.99 20.75
N PHE A 262 18.71 13.93 20.84
CA PHE A 262 18.98 15.34 20.57
C PHE A 262 19.95 15.97 21.58
N ALA A 263 19.95 15.52 22.84
CA ALA A 263 20.94 15.94 23.83
C ALA A 263 22.39 15.47 23.52
N ASN A 264 22.56 14.44 22.67
CA ASN A 264 23.87 13.95 22.23
C ASN A 264 24.35 14.61 20.93
N GLU A 265 23.44 14.84 19.96
CA GLU A 265 23.79 15.37 18.63
C GLU A 265 23.77 16.91 18.54
N SER A 266 22.91 17.61 19.30
CA SER A 266 22.79 19.07 19.24
C SER A 266 23.81 19.80 20.12
N VAL A 267 24.30 20.95 19.66
CA VAL A 267 25.09 21.90 20.47
C VAL A 267 24.16 22.73 21.38
N GLY A 268 23.38 22.06 22.22
CA GLY A 268 22.55 22.65 23.28
C GLY A 268 21.10 23.03 22.90
N GLU A 269 20.69 22.92 21.64
CA GLU A 269 19.32 23.25 21.21
C GLU A 269 18.47 22.00 20.90
N ASP A 270 17.29 21.92 21.52
CA ASP A 270 16.28 20.87 21.24
C ASP A 270 15.54 21.20 19.93
N PRO A 271 15.66 20.38 18.86
CA PRO A 271 15.01 20.65 17.58
C PRO A 271 13.48 20.57 17.65
N LEU A 272 12.91 20.02 18.73
CA LEU A 272 11.47 19.97 18.97
C LEU A 272 10.99 21.08 19.92
N ALA A 273 11.84 22.00 20.36
CA ALA A 273 11.49 23.05 21.32
C ALA A 273 10.24 23.87 20.90
N GLN A 274 10.10 24.17 19.61
CA GLN A 274 8.97 24.92 19.06
C GLN A 274 7.62 24.19 19.14
N ILE A 275 7.61 22.86 19.23
CA ILE A 275 6.38 22.03 19.35
C ILE A 275 6.19 21.43 20.75
N ARG A 276 7.14 21.65 21.66
CA ARG A 276 7.11 21.18 23.06
C ARG A 276 6.54 22.21 24.04
N THR A 277 6.01 23.33 23.54
CA THR A 277 5.30 24.32 24.37
C THR A 277 3.99 23.73 24.94
N PRO A 278 3.46 24.25 26.07
CA PRO A 278 2.18 23.80 26.63
C PRO A 278 1.01 23.89 25.64
N GLU A 279 1.02 24.92 24.80
CA GLU A 279 0.03 25.22 23.77
C GLU A 279 0.09 24.16 22.67
N CYS A 280 1.27 23.98 22.07
CA CYS A 280 1.51 22.96 21.05
C CYS A 280 1.20 21.55 21.53
N ARG A 281 1.61 21.18 22.75
CA ARG A 281 1.27 19.89 23.34
C ARG A 281 -0.25 19.70 23.48
N THR A 282 -0.99 20.75 23.84
CA THR A 282 -2.45 20.69 23.99
C THR A 282 -3.15 20.56 22.63
N GLU A 283 -2.79 21.43 21.68
CA GLU A 283 -3.43 21.51 20.36
C GLU A 283 -3.10 20.29 19.49
N LEU A 284 -1.84 19.87 19.42
CA LEU A 284 -1.44 18.66 18.70
C LEU A 284 -2.07 17.40 19.32
N THR A 285 -2.20 17.32 20.66
CA THR A 285 -2.91 16.19 21.30
C THR A 285 -4.40 16.19 20.96
N ALA A 286 -5.04 17.36 20.82
CA ALA A 286 -6.44 17.46 20.38
C ALA A 286 -6.61 17.07 18.89
N ILE A 287 -5.63 17.37 18.04
CA ILE A 287 -5.57 16.89 16.65
C ILE A 287 -5.39 15.36 16.63
N ALA A 288 -4.44 14.81 17.40
CA ALA A 288 -4.23 13.37 17.50
C ALA A 288 -5.45 12.62 18.08
N ALA A 289 -6.17 13.21 19.03
CA ALA A 289 -7.42 12.64 19.54
C ALA A 289 -8.52 12.53 18.46
N ASN A 290 -8.52 13.46 17.49
CA ASN A 290 -9.38 13.40 16.31
C ASN A 290 -8.87 12.44 15.23
N TRP A 291 -7.57 12.18 15.15
CA TRP A 291 -6.94 11.33 14.13
C TRP A 291 -6.04 10.25 14.79
N PRO A 292 -6.61 9.30 15.57
CA PRO A 292 -5.85 8.57 16.60
C PRO A 292 -4.87 7.53 16.07
N ARG A 293 -5.22 6.83 14.98
CA ARG A 293 -4.43 5.74 14.40
C ARG A 293 -4.58 5.74 12.87
N THR A 294 -3.55 5.26 12.19
CA THR A 294 -3.75 4.57 10.91
C THR A 294 -3.72 3.08 11.22
N VAL A 295 -4.68 2.31 10.71
CA VAL A 295 -4.75 0.86 10.90
C VAL A 295 -4.72 0.14 9.57
N ALA A 296 -4.25 -1.10 9.56
CA ALA A 296 -4.35 -1.99 8.42
C ALA A 296 -4.72 -3.40 8.88
N GLY A 297 -5.43 -4.10 8.01
CA GLY A 297 -5.81 -5.49 8.21
C GLY A 297 -6.49 -5.99 6.94
N LEU A 298 -6.82 -7.27 6.93
CA LEU A 298 -7.32 -7.91 5.72
C LEU A 298 -8.74 -8.42 5.89
N THR A 299 -9.51 -8.36 4.81
CA THR A 299 -10.96 -8.53 4.77
C THR A 299 -11.37 -9.82 4.08
N ALA A 300 -10.58 -10.30 3.10
CA ALA A 300 -10.75 -11.59 2.44
C ALA A 300 -9.40 -12.29 2.23
N PHE A 301 -9.41 -13.63 2.22
CA PHE A 301 -8.20 -14.43 2.35
C PHE A 301 -8.36 -15.88 1.88
N SER A 302 -7.57 -16.31 0.89
CA SER A 302 -7.39 -17.73 0.54
C SER A 302 -6.14 -17.91 -0.30
N VAL A 303 -5.24 -18.83 0.05
CA VAL A 303 -4.04 -19.17 -0.72
C VAL A 303 -3.78 -20.66 -0.66
N THR A 304 -3.37 -21.22 -1.78
CA THR A 304 -2.96 -22.61 -1.99
C THR A 304 -1.69 -22.61 -2.83
N GLU A 305 -1.03 -23.76 -3.03
CA GLU A 305 0.15 -23.87 -3.92
C GLU A 305 -0.10 -23.37 -5.36
N LYS A 306 -1.37 -23.25 -5.79
CA LYS A 306 -1.77 -22.88 -7.16
C LYS A 306 -2.27 -21.46 -7.31
N GLU A 307 -2.87 -20.87 -6.27
CA GLU A 307 -3.49 -19.55 -6.35
C GLU A 307 -3.57 -18.87 -5.00
N SER A 308 -3.49 -17.55 -5.02
CA SER A 308 -3.58 -16.69 -3.85
C SER A 308 -4.51 -15.50 -4.09
N HIS A 309 -5.50 -15.34 -3.22
CA HIS A 309 -6.44 -14.23 -3.14
C HIS A 309 -6.32 -13.52 -1.78
N MET A 310 -6.18 -12.21 -1.82
CA MET A 310 -6.01 -11.34 -0.67
C MET A 310 -6.83 -10.08 -0.88
N ALA A 311 -7.59 -9.65 0.13
CA ALA A 311 -8.12 -8.30 0.17
C ALA A 311 -7.67 -7.61 1.46
N ALA A 312 -7.03 -6.45 1.33
CA ALA A 312 -6.53 -5.62 2.41
C ALA A 312 -7.31 -4.30 2.48
N SER A 313 -7.33 -3.70 3.66
CA SER A 313 -7.91 -2.38 3.90
C SER A 313 -7.03 -1.61 4.88
N PHE A 314 -6.61 -0.42 4.47
CA PHE A 314 -5.88 0.55 5.27
C PHE A 314 -6.84 1.67 5.61
N VAL A 315 -6.99 2.01 6.88
CA VAL A 315 -7.93 3.04 7.35
C VAL A 315 -7.20 4.09 8.18
N VAL A 316 -7.23 5.34 7.73
CA VAL A 316 -6.84 6.49 8.55
C VAL A 316 -8.04 6.85 9.42
N GLU A 317 -8.01 6.45 10.70
CA GLU A 317 -9.14 6.66 11.61
C GLU A 317 -9.36 8.15 11.85
N THR A 318 -10.62 8.59 11.81
CA THR A 318 -11.00 9.95 12.20
C THR A 318 -12.25 9.98 13.07
N LYS A 319 -12.20 10.80 14.10
CA LYS A 319 -13.32 11.11 15.00
C LYS A 319 -13.91 12.49 14.72
N ASN A 320 -13.24 13.31 13.88
CA ASN A 320 -13.77 14.60 13.44
C ASN A 320 -15.01 14.36 12.53
N GLN A 321 -16.20 14.47 13.11
CA GLN A 321 -17.46 14.22 12.40
C GLN A 321 -17.77 15.26 11.30
N PRO A 322 -17.51 16.58 11.47
CA PRO A 322 -17.64 17.55 10.38
C PRO A 322 -16.85 17.19 9.12
N ILE A 323 -15.55 16.91 9.25
CA ILE A 323 -14.67 16.55 8.14
C ILE A 323 -15.10 15.19 7.56
N LEU A 324 -15.42 14.21 8.40
CA LEU A 324 -15.90 12.90 7.95
C LEU A 324 -17.20 12.99 7.14
N ALA A 325 -18.18 13.74 7.61
CA ALA A 325 -19.47 13.93 6.92
C ALA A 325 -19.30 14.68 5.59
N ALA A 326 -18.41 15.67 5.52
CA ALA A 326 -18.06 16.35 4.28
C ALA A 326 -17.37 15.41 3.29
N MET A 327 -16.39 14.62 3.73
CA MET A 327 -15.76 13.61 2.86
C MET A 327 -16.75 12.54 2.37
N GLN A 328 -17.69 12.11 3.21
CA GLN A 328 -18.75 11.17 2.83
C GLN A 328 -19.72 11.74 1.76
N LYS A 329 -19.97 13.05 1.77
CA LYS A 329 -20.81 13.74 0.77
C LYS A 329 -20.17 13.82 -0.61
N MET A 330 -18.84 13.89 -0.69
CA MET A 330 -18.11 13.92 -1.98
C MET A 330 -18.14 12.59 -2.72
N ARG A 331 -18.47 11.47 -2.04
CA ARG A 331 -18.53 10.11 -2.61
C ARG A 331 -19.58 10.04 -3.72
N GLY A 332 -19.12 9.82 -4.96
CA GLY A 332 -19.97 9.67 -6.12
C GLY A 332 -20.24 8.22 -6.51
N PHE A 333 -20.47 8.02 -7.81
CA PHE A 333 -20.85 6.75 -8.40
C PHE A 333 -19.72 6.15 -9.24
N ILE A 334 -19.37 4.91 -8.91
CA ILE A 334 -18.51 4.00 -9.67
C ILE A 334 -19.40 2.84 -10.17
N PRO A 335 -19.39 2.50 -11.48
CA PRO A 335 -20.16 1.37 -12.02
C PRO A 335 -19.91 0.03 -11.32
N ALA A 336 -20.94 -0.81 -11.25
CA ALA A 336 -20.89 -2.09 -10.53
C ALA A 336 -19.81 -3.05 -11.06
N HIS A 337 -19.45 -2.99 -12.35
CA HIS A 337 -18.39 -3.85 -12.90
C HIS A 337 -16.98 -3.48 -12.40
N LEU A 338 -16.73 -2.22 -12.03
CA LEU A 338 -15.45 -1.77 -11.45
C LEU A 338 -15.20 -2.29 -10.02
N ALA A 339 -16.18 -2.96 -9.42
CA ALA A 339 -16.03 -3.68 -8.15
C ALA A 339 -15.56 -5.13 -8.34
N ASP A 340 -15.89 -5.77 -9.48
CA ASP A 340 -15.46 -7.14 -9.79
C ASP A 340 -14.11 -7.13 -10.50
N ILE A 341 -13.09 -7.62 -9.79
CA ILE A 341 -11.72 -7.68 -10.29
C ILE A 341 -11.60 -8.58 -11.54
N ASP A 342 -12.40 -9.64 -11.68
CA ASP A 342 -12.30 -10.57 -12.83
C ASP A 342 -12.93 -10.02 -14.14
N SER A 343 -13.69 -8.93 -14.05
CA SER A 343 -14.51 -8.40 -15.14
C SER A 343 -13.75 -7.67 -16.26
N THR A 344 -12.52 -7.23 -16.02
CA THR A 344 -11.76 -6.32 -16.91
C THR A 344 -10.30 -6.76 -17.10
N ILE A 345 -9.67 -6.27 -18.18
CA ILE A 345 -8.20 -6.29 -18.34
C ILE A 345 -7.60 -5.10 -17.60
N PHE A 346 -8.25 -3.93 -17.72
CA PHE A 346 -7.93 -2.73 -16.99
C PHE A 346 -9.22 -1.95 -16.73
N SER A 347 -9.34 -1.32 -15.57
CA SER A 347 -10.38 -0.31 -15.36
C SER A 347 -9.93 0.78 -14.40
N MET A 348 -10.47 1.98 -14.57
CA MET A 348 -10.30 3.09 -13.64
C MET A 348 -11.63 3.83 -13.51
N GLY A 349 -12.01 4.17 -12.27
CA GLY A 349 -13.22 4.94 -11.97
C GLY A 349 -12.94 6.03 -10.95
N ILE A 350 -13.59 7.18 -11.14
CA ILE A 350 -13.58 8.32 -10.23
C ILE A 350 -15.04 8.64 -9.91
N GLY A 351 -15.48 8.31 -8.70
CA GLY A 351 -16.82 8.61 -8.20
C GLY A 351 -16.81 9.89 -7.37
N LEU A 352 -17.10 11.04 -7.98
CA LEU A 352 -17.20 12.31 -7.26
C LEU A 352 -18.54 12.98 -7.55
N ASP A 353 -19.30 13.28 -6.51
CA ASP A 353 -20.49 14.11 -6.62
C ASP A 353 -20.09 15.58 -6.74
N VAL A 354 -20.02 16.07 -7.97
CA VAL A 354 -19.51 17.42 -8.29
C VAL A 354 -20.34 18.53 -7.62
N ASN A 355 -21.63 18.26 -7.33
CA ASN A 355 -22.49 19.20 -6.60
C ASN A 355 -22.07 19.33 -5.12
N GLU A 356 -21.50 18.29 -4.53
CA GLU A 356 -21.08 18.24 -3.13
C GLU A 356 -19.60 18.57 -2.91
N VAL A 357 -18.73 18.49 -3.94
CA VAL A 357 -17.29 18.81 -3.82
C VAL A 357 -17.06 20.20 -3.24
N ALA A 358 -17.60 21.27 -3.86
CA ALA A 358 -17.37 22.64 -3.41
C ALA A 358 -17.91 22.94 -1.98
N PRO A 359 -19.16 22.58 -1.60
CA PRO A 359 -19.63 22.79 -0.24
C PRO A 359 -18.94 21.88 0.79
N SER A 360 -18.51 20.67 0.41
CA SER A 360 -17.78 19.77 1.33
C SER A 360 -16.36 20.25 1.59
N LEU A 361 -15.63 20.70 0.57
CA LEU A 361 -14.32 21.34 0.76
C LEU A 361 -14.45 22.61 1.61
N THR A 362 -15.50 23.43 1.41
CA THR A 362 -15.81 24.58 2.29
C THR A 362 -16.14 24.15 3.73
N ALA A 363 -16.87 23.04 3.93
CA ALA A 363 -17.17 22.55 5.28
C ALA A 363 -15.91 22.05 6.03
N ILE A 364 -14.97 21.42 5.32
CA ILE A 364 -13.65 21.01 5.86
C ILE A 364 -12.81 22.25 6.16
N TRP A 365 -12.77 23.20 5.23
CA TRP A 365 -12.09 24.49 5.35
C TRP A 365 -12.48 25.23 6.63
N ASP A 366 -13.77 25.46 6.80
CA ASP A 366 -14.33 26.16 7.96
C ASP A 366 -14.04 25.39 9.25
N ASP A 367 -14.03 24.05 9.24
CA ASP A 367 -13.73 23.25 10.43
C ASP A 367 -12.28 23.40 10.90
N LEU A 368 -11.32 23.46 9.97
CA LEU A 368 -9.90 23.70 10.27
C LEU A 368 -9.61 25.13 10.79
N GLN A 369 -10.53 26.08 10.59
CA GLN A 369 -10.44 27.46 11.08
C GLN A 369 -11.27 27.75 12.35
N LYS A 370 -12.11 26.80 12.83
CA LYS A 370 -12.87 26.97 14.09
C LYS A 370 -12.00 27.01 15.36
N PRO A 371 -10.94 26.19 15.51
CA PRO A 371 -10.06 26.28 16.68
C PRO A 371 -9.20 27.54 16.58
N GLN A 372 -9.12 28.33 17.64
CA GLN A 372 -8.13 29.41 17.74
C GLN A 372 -6.80 28.79 18.16
N LEU A 373 -5.91 28.55 17.20
CA LEU A 373 -4.63 27.88 17.43
C LEU A 373 -3.59 28.89 17.94
N THR A 374 -2.88 28.53 19.00
CA THR A 374 -1.90 29.36 19.70
C THR A 374 -0.50 28.74 19.69
N CYS A 375 -0.38 27.46 19.35
CA CYS A 375 0.88 26.85 18.94
C CYS A 375 1.39 27.52 17.66
N ALA A 376 2.56 28.18 17.70
CA ALA A 376 2.99 29.06 16.62
C ALA A 376 3.03 28.38 15.21
N PRO A 377 3.57 27.17 15.02
CA PRO A 377 3.52 26.49 13.72
C PRO A 377 2.10 26.13 13.24
N LEU A 378 1.16 25.89 14.16
CA LEU A 378 -0.24 25.62 13.81
C LEU A 378 -1.02 26.91 13.50
N ALA A 379 -0.72 28.00 14.21
CA ALA A 379 -1.26 29.32 13.94
C ALA A 379 -0.77 29.87 12.58
N GLU A 380 0.50 29.62 12.24
CA GLU A 380 1.07 29.91 10.91
C GLU A 380 0.37 29.10 9.82
N LEU A 381 0.25 27.78 9.98
CA LEU A 381 -0.49 26.92 9.06
C LEU A 381 -1.97 27.35 8.89
N GLN A 382 -2.63 27.80 9.96
CA GLN A 382 -4.00 28.31 9.90
C GLN A 382 -4.10 29.68 9.20
N ALA A 383 -3.07 30.52 9.32
CA ALA A 383 -2.98 31.81 8.62
C ALA A 383 -2.61 31.66 7.13
N GLU A 384 -1.78 30.67 6.77
CA GLU A 384 -1.57 30.25 5.38
C GLU A 384 -2.86 29.66 4.79
N LEU A 385 -3.52 28.76 5.54
CA LEU A 385 -4.79 28.16 5.12
C LEU A 385 -5.80 29.27 4.81
N SER A 386 -6.07 30.19 5.72
CA SER A 386 -7.06 31.28 5.57
C SER A 386 -6.95 32.09 4.25
N GLN A 387 -5.79 32.09 3.58
CA GLN A 387 -5.58 32.77 2.29
C GLN A 387 -6.05 31.97 1.06
N GLN A 388 -6.09 30.64 1.09
CA GLN A 388 -6.27 29.79 -0.12
C GLN A 388 -7.73 29.35 -0.36
N SER A 389 -8.71 30.25 -0.15
CA SER A 389 -10.15 29.90 -0.07
C SER A 389 -10.68 29.01 -1.21
N PRO A 390 -11.41 27.93 -0.91
CA PRO A 390 -11.96 27.00 -1.92
C PRO A 390 -13.10 27.62 -2.75
N ALA A 391 -13.54 28.86 -2.48
CA ALA A 391 -14.61 29.54 -3.20
C ALA A 391 -14.41 29.57 -4.73
N MET A 392 -13.16 29.63 -5.20
CA MET A 392 -12.83 29.61 -6.64
C MET A 392 -13.22 28.28 -7.32
N LEU A 393 -13.27 27.16 -6.58
CA LEU A 393 -13.65 25.85 -7.11
C LEU A 393 -15.14 25.79 -7.49
N GLY A 394 -16.00 26.61 -6.87
CA GLY A 394 -17.42 26.66 -7.16
C GLY A 394 -17.76 27.10 -8.60
N MET A 395 -16.87 27.86 -9.25
CA MET A 395 -17.02 28.21 -10.67
C MET A 395 -16.72 27.00 -11.58
N PHE A 396 -15.78 26.14 -11.19
CA PHE A 396 -15.42 24.94 -11.96
C PHE A 396 -16.49 23.86 -11.81
N THR A 397 -16.95 23.56 -10.59
CA THR A 397 -18.01 22.55 -10.36
C THR A 397 -19.33 22.95 -11.00
N GLY A 398 -19.64 24.25 -11.11
CA GLY A 398 -20.83 24.75 -11.78
C GLY A 398 -20.97 24.34 -13.26
N MET A 399 -19.86 24.12 -13.98
CA MET A 399 -19.89 23.66 -15.38
C MET A 399 -20.17 22.16 -15.54
N ALA A 400 -19.98 21.38 -14.48
CA ALA A 400 -20.15 19.93 -14.45
C ALA A 400 -21.23 19.50 -13.44
N ASN A 401 -22.25 20.34 -13.25
CA ASN A 401 -23.35 20.10 -12.33
C ASN A 401 -24.06 18.76 -12.64
N GLY A 402 -24.40 18.02 -11.59
CA GLY A 402 -25.07 16.72 -11.68
C GLY A 402 -24.16 15.55 -12.05
N VAL A 403 -22.88 15.77 -12.39
CA VAL A 403 -21.91 14.67 -12.56
C VAL A 403 -21.67 13.98 -11.21
N LYS A 404 -21.76 12.65 -11.22
CA LYS A 404 -21.48 11.77 -10.07
C LYS A 404 -20.23 10.91 -10.26
N GLY A 405 -19.67 10.85 -11.46
CA GLY A 405 -18.41 10.16 -11.68
C GLY A 405 -18.12 9.83 -13.13
N MET A 406 -16.95 9.26 -13.37
CA MET A 406 -16.51 8.74 -14.67
C MET A 406 -15.85 7.38 -14.52
N SER A 407 -15.87 6.57 -15.58
CA SER A 407 -15.09 5.33 -15.65
C SER A 407 -14.51 5.07 -17.04
N VAL A 408 -13.43 4.31 -17.06
CA VAL A 408 -12.78 3.72 -18.25
C VAL A 408 -12.61 2.23 -17.99
N SER A 409 -12.82 1.40 -19.01
CA SER A 409 -12.70 -0.06 -18.91
C SER A 409 -12.22 -0.65 -20.23
N LEU A 410 -11.14 -1.44 -20.17
CA LEU A 410 -10.66 -2.31 -21.24
C LEU A 410 -11.12 -3.74 -20.91
N LEU A 411 -11.89 -4.34 -21.81
CA LEU A 411 -12.59 -5.61 -21.60
C LEU A 411 -11.98 -6.75 -22.44
N ASP A 412 -11.46 -6.43 -23.62
CA ASP A 412 -10.71 -7.31 -24.50
C ASP A 412 -9.91 -6.50 -25.55
N PHE A 413 -8.85 -7.09 -26.09
CA PHE A 413 -8.20 -6.60 -27.31
C PHE A 413 -7.47 -7.73 -28.02
N LYS A 414 -7.30 -7.61 -29.34
CA LYS A 414 -6.56 -8.58 -30.16
C LYS A 414 -5.60 -7.89 -31.11
N MET A 415 -4.39 -8.45 -31.22
CA MET A 415 -3.36 -8.03 -32.16
C MET A 415 -3.16 -9.11 -33.22
N SER A 416 -2.90 -8.69 -34.45
CA SER A 416 -2.66 -9.53 -35.62
C SER A 416 -1.38 -9.11 -36.34
N THR A 417 -0.76 -10.05 -37.06
CA THR A 417 0.51 -9.89 -37.78
C THR A 417 0.42 -10.33 -39.24
N GLN A 418 -0.79 -10.35 -39.84
CA GLN A 418 -1.01 -10.91 -41.18
C GLN A 418 -0.16 -10.25 -42.28
N ASP A 419 0.26 -9.00 -42.09
CA ASP A 419 1.07 -8.22 -43.05
C ASP A 419 2.52 -7.97 -42.55
N GLN A 420 3.04 -8.77 -41.61
CA GLN A 420 4.30 -8.56 -40.86
C GLN A 420 4.35 -7.32 -39.95
N GLU A 421 3.52 -6.30 -40.19
CA GLU A 421 3.30 -5.20 -39.25
C GLU A 421 2.32 -5.59 -38.11
N PRO A 422 2.56 -5.15 -36.86
CA PRO A 422 1.63 -5.34 -35.75
C PRO A 422 0.39 -4.45 -35.90
N LYS A 423 -0.80 -5.06 -36.05
CA LYS A 423 -2.07 -4.36 -36.22
C LYS A 423 -3.09 -4.77 -35.17
N LEU A 424 -3.93 -3.83 -34.74
CA LEU A 424 -5.06 -4.10 -33.84
C LEU A 424 -6.22 -4.67 -34.66
N GLU A 425 -6.73 -5.85 -34.28
CA GLU A 425 -7.84 -6.54 -34.95
C GLU A 425 -9.19 -6.18 -34.33
N SER A 426 -9.25 -6.09 -32.99
CA SER A 426 -10.47 -5.78 -32.25
C SER A 426 -10.16 -5.13 -30.90
N LEU A 427 -11.05 -4.23 -30.45
CA LEU A 427 -10.98 -3.57 -29.15
C LEU A 427 -12.38 -3.57 -28.50
N ASP A 428 -12.51 -4.24 -27.35
CA ASP A 428 -13.68 -4.14 -26.49
C ASP A 428 -13.39 -3.18 -25.33
N ALA A 429 -14.02 -2.01 -25.36
CA ALA A 429 -13.79 -0.95 -24.38
C ALA A 429 -15.07 -0.19 -24.04
N LEU A 430 -15.07 0.48 -22.89
CA LEU A 430 -16.12 1.37 -22.42
C LEU A 430 -15.53 2.57 -21.68
N VAL A 431 -15.99 3.76 -22.03
CA VAL A 431 -15.84 5.00 -21.25
C VAL A 431 -17.24 5.48 -20.88
N SER A 432 -17.45 5.86 -19.62
CA SER A 432 -18.74 6.35 -19.12
C SER A 432 -18.59 7.65 -18.33
N LEU A 433 -19.39 8.68 -18.65
CA LEU A 433 -19.66 9.81 -17.76
C LEU A 433 -21.04 9.62 -17.13
N SER A 434 -21.08 9.57 -15.81
CA SER A 434 -22.28 9.26 -15.02
C SER A 434 -22.83 10.54 -14.40
N ALA A 435 -24.07 10.93 -14.74
CA ALA A 435 -24.62 12.22 -14.36
C ALA A 435 -26.16 12.23 -14.27
N GLU A 436 -26.72 13.10 -13.43
CA GLU A 436 -28.17 13.25 -13.25
C GLU A 436 -28.90 13.56 -14.57
N ASN A 437 -28.27 14.32 -15.47
CA ASN A 437 -28.79 14.65 -16.80
C ASN A 437 -27.67 14.62 -17.88
N PRO A 438 -27.37 13.45 -18.47
CA PRO A 438 -26.32 13.32 -19.48
C PRO A 438 -26.64 14.08 -20.78
N SER A 439 -27.93 14.17 -21.14
CA SER A 439 -28.41 14.92 -22.31
C SER A 439 -28.14 16.43 -22.20
N MET A 440 -28.24 17.02 -21.01
CA MET A 440 -27.85 18.42 -20.78
C MET A 440 -26.35 18.62 -20.95
N LEU A 441 -25.52 17.82 -20.28
CA LEU A 441 -24.07 17.93 -20.32
C LEU A 441 -23.50 17.74 -21.74
N PHE A 442 -24.05 16.79 -22.51
CA PHE A 442 -23.63 16.59 -23.90
C PHE A 442 -23.96 17.80 -24.79
N ASN A 443 -25.09 18.48 -24.58
CA ASN A 443 -25.39 19.70 -25.33
C ASN A 443 -24.59 20.91 -24.82
N MET A 444 -24.12 20.93 -23.56
CA MET A 444 -23.23 21.97 -23.02
C MET A 444 -21.81 21.93 -23.60
N VAL A 445 -21.30 20.77 -24.06
CA VAL A 445 -19.95 20.69 -24.64
C VAL A 445 -19.89 21.07 -26.13
N LYS A 446 -21.01 20.98 -26.87
CA LYS A 446 -21.08 21.29 -28.32
C LYS A 446 -20.50 22.65 -28.73
N PRO A 447 -20.70 23.78 -28.00
CA PRO A 447 -20.09 25.07 -28.34
C PRO A 447 -18.55 25.05 -28.30
N PHE A 448 -17.95 24.13 -27.54
CA PHE A 448 -16.50 23.95 -27.40
C PHE A 448 -15.95 22.85 -28.31
N ALA A 449 -16.81 21.96 -28.80
CA ALA A 449 -16.48 20.85 -29.71
C ALA A 449 -17.34 20.91 -30.99
N PRO A 450 -17.02 21.77 -31.98
CA PRO A 450 -17.85 21.96 -33.17
C PRO A 450 -18.12 20.69 -33.97
N MET A 451 -17.19 19.73 -33.94
CA MET A 451 -17.34 18.39 -34.55
C MET A 451 -18.50 17.55 -33.98
N LEU A 452 -19.05 17.94 -32.82
CA LEU A 452 -20.21 17.31 -32.18
C LEU A 452 -21.51 18.09 -32.36
N ALA A 453 -21.51 19.24 -33.05
CA ALA A 453 -22.68 20.12 -33.16
C ALA A 453 -23.92 19.40 -33.72
N GLU A 454 -23.73 18.69 -34.85
CA GLU A 454 -24.76 17.93 -35.57
C GLU A 454 -25.13 16.59 -34.89
N VAL A 455 -24.36 16.14 -33.90
CA VAL A 455 -24.63 14.86 -33.21
C VAL A 455 -25.85 15.01 -32.32
N GLN A 456 -26.89 14.22 -32.57
CA GLN A 456 -28.10 14.18 -31.75
C GLN A 456 -28.16 12.84 -31.02
N LEU A 457 -28.13 12.89 -29.68
CA LEU A 457 -28.32 11.73 -28.82
C LEU A 457 -29.72 11.80 -28.21
N ALA A 458 -30.45 10.69 -28.21
CA ALA A 458 -31.70 10.52 -27.49
C ALA A 458 -31.48 9.63 -26.26
N ASP A 459 -32.20 9.88 -25.17
CA ASP A 459 -32.09 9.08 -23.95
C ASP A 459 -32.43 7.61 -24.24
N ASN A 460 -31.48 6.70 -23.98
CA ASN A 460 -31.54 5.26 -24.31
C ASN A 460 -31.59 4.90 -25.81
N GLY A 461 -31.51 5.88 -26.71
CA GLY A 461 -31.64 5.67 -28.17
C GLY A 461 -30.49 4.91 -28.83
N ASP A 462 -30.52 4.92 -30.16
CA ASP A 462 -29.46 4.36 -31.01
C ASP A 462 -28.13 5.10 -30.82
N ALA A 463 -27.02 4.38 -31.00
CA ALA A 463 -25.69 4.94 -30.82
C ALA A 463 -25.17 5.61 -32.11
N THR A 464 -24.53 6.77 -31.96
CA THR A 464 -23.84 7.48 -33.05
C THR A 464 -22.44 6.92 -33.25
N ASP A 465 -22.06 6.68 -34.50
CA ASP A 465 -20.71 6.28 -34.91
C ASP A 465 -19.74 7.47 -34.82
N LEU A 466 -18.68 7.34 -34.01
CA LEU A 466 -17.65 8.37 -33.87
C LEU A 466 -16.46 8.22 -34.82
N SER A 467 -16.30 7.10 -35.55
CA SER A 467 -15.14 6.93 -36.44
C SER A 467 -14.99 8.06 -37.49
N PRO A 468 -16.06 8.58 -38.12
CA PRO A 468 -15.96 9.73 -39.03
C PRO A 468 -15.57 11.05 -38.34
N ILE A 469 -15.96 11.22 -37.07
CA ILE A 469 -15.73 12.44 -36.28
C ILE A 469 -14.31 12.48 -35.72
N LEU A 470 -13.81 11.33 -35.26
CA LEU A 470 -12.46 11.13 -34.76
C LEU A 470 -11.44 10.84 -35.88
N MET A 471 -11.88 10.84 -37.14
CA MET A 471 -11.06 10.58 -38.34
C MET A 471 -10.25 9.28 -38.28
N LEU A 472 -10.84 8.22 -37.69
CA LEU A 472 -10.15 6.94 -37.48
C LEU A 472 -9.95 6.20 -38.81
N PRO A 473 -8.72 5.75 -39.14
CA PRO A 473 -8.47 4.90 -40.29
C PRO A 473 -9.27 3.59 -40.21
N PRO A 474 -10.00 3.18 -41.27
CA PRO A 474 -10.75 1.92 -41.30
C PRO A 474 -9.89 0.68 -40.98
N GLU A 475 -8.59 0.75 -41.26
CA GLU A 475 -7.58 -0.28 -41.03
C GLU A 475 -7.35 -0.60 -39.55
N LEU A 476 -7.81 0.25 -38.61
CA LEU A 476 -7.72 0.00 -37.17
C LEU A 476 -8.79 -0.97 -36.64
N GLY A 477 -9.86 -1.27 -37.41
CA GLY A 477 -10.99 -2.10 -36.97
C GLY A 477 -11.85 -1.51 -35.84
N ILE A 478 -11.43 -0.43 -35.19
CA ILE A 478 -12.17 0.22 -34.09
C ILE A 478 -13.38 0.99 -34.63
N LYS A 479 -14.54 0.72 -34.05
CA LYS A 479 -15.75 1.51 -34.21
C LYS A 479 -16.26 2.01 -32.85
N PRO A 480 -15.91 3.23 -32.41
CA PRO A 480 -16.38 3.80 -31.16
C PRO A 480 -17.80 4.35 -31.35
N MET A 481 -18.71 3.91 -30.50
CA MET A 481 -20.14 4.22 -30.55
C MET A 481 -20.53 5.07 -29.34
N LEU A 482 -21.06 6.27 -29.58
CA LEU A 482 -21.52 7.22 -28.57
C LEU A 482 -23.03 7.09 -28.34
N ALA A 483 -23.46 6.90 -27.09
CA ALA A 483 -24.87 6.82 -26.73
C ALA A 483 -25.15 7.43 -25.36
N ILE A 484 -26.44 7.60 -25.04
CA ILE A 484 -26.93 7.80 -23.68
C ILE A 484 -27.66 6.53 -23.26
N LYS A 485 -27.29 5.97 -22.10
CA LYS A 485 -27.85 4.74 -21.54
C LYS A 485 -28.14 4.99 -20.06
N GLY A 486 -29.41 5.03 -19.67
CA GLY A 486 -29.85 5.45 -18.34
C GLY A 486 -29.29 6.84 -17.97
N GLN A 487 -28.60 6.94 -16.84
CA GLN A 487 -27.97 8.16 -16.36
C GLN A 487 -26.48 8.29 -16.80
N HIS A 488 -26.11 7.65 -17.90
CA HIS A 488 -24.72 7.53 -18.36
C HIS A 488 -24.58 7.95 -19.82
N LEU A 489 -23.70 8.91 -20.09
CA LEU A 489 -23.17 9.19 -21.42
C LEU A 489 -22.01 8.22 -21.66
N VAL A 490 -22.10 7.38 -22.69
CA VAL A 490 -21.17 6.26 -22.91
C VAL A 490 -20.53 6.30 -24.29
N VAL A 491 -19.24 6.02 -24.36
CA VAL A 491 -18.51 5.68 -25.59
C VAL A 491 -18.00 4.25 -25.45
N TYR A 492 -18.39 3.35 -26.34
CA TYR A 492 -17.99 1.94 -26.29
C TYR A 492 -17.52 1.42 -27.64
N SER A 493 -16.74 0.34 -27.63
CA SER A 493 -16.40 -0.44 -28.82
C SER A 493 -16.51 -1.93 -28.51
N GLY A 494 -16.78 -2.73 -29.54
CA GLY A 494 -16.94 -4.19 -29.42
C GLY A 494 -18.25 -4.63 -28.74
N ASP A 495 -18.52 -5.93 -28.81
CA ASP A 495 -19.75 -6.54 -28.30
C ASP A 495 -19.82 -6.57 -26.76
N LYS A 496 -18.67 -6.72 -26.09
CA LYS A 496 -18.59 -6.64 -24.61
C LYS A 496 -18.80 -5.19 -24.17
N GLY A 497 -18.25 -4.23 -24.90
CA GLY A 497 -18.48 -2.79 -24.66
C GLY A 497 -19.96 -2.43 -24.79
N LEU A 498 -20.62 -2.88 -25.86
CA LEU A 498 -22.07 -2.73 -26.07
C LEU A 498 -22.89 -3.40 -24.95
N ALA A 499 -22.57 -4.65 -24.61
CA ALA A 499 -23.28 -5.40 -23.57
C ALA A 499 -23.17 -4.73 -22.20
N LEU A 500 -22.02 -4.11 -21.90
CA LEU A 500 -21.79 -3.40 -20.65
C LEU A 500 -22.43 -2.00 -20.64
N ALA A 501 -22.35 -1.25 -21.74
CA ALA A 501 -23.06 0.01 -21.93
C ALA A 501 -24.59 -0.15 -21.75
N ASN A 502 -25.16 -1.26 -22.22
CA ASN A 502 -26.57 -1.57 -22.02
C ASN A 502 -26.92 -1.99 -20.58
N LYS A 503 -25.98 -2.56 -19.80
CA LYS A 503 -26.19 -2.84 -18.36
C LYS A 503 -26.28 -1.55 -17.55
N LEU A 504 -25.42 -0.56 -17.85
CA LEU A 504 -25.44 0.75 -17.18
C LEU A 504 -26.81 1.43 -17.24
N ALA A 505 -27.62 1.17 -18.27
CA ALA A 505 -28.98 1.73 -18.37
C ALA A 505 -29.91 1.37 -17.18
N GLY A 506 -29.61 0.28 -16.46
CA GLY A 506 -30.34 -0.15 -15.27
C GLY A 506 -29.66 0.18 -13.93
N GLU A 507 -28.45 0.73 -13.95
CA GLU A 507 -27.74 1.13 -12.72
C GLU A 507 -28.28 2.47 -12.18
N LYS A 508 -28.17 2.67 -10.86
CA LYS A 508 -28.63 3.89 -10.18
C LYS A 508 -27.44 4.66 -9.65
N LEU A 509 -27.39 5.95 -9.98
CA LEU A 509 -26.42 6.87 -9.38
C LEU A 509 -26.59 6.87 -7.86
N SER A 510 -25.57 6.33 -7.18
CA SER A 510 -25.55 6.12 -5.74
C SER A 510 -24.13 6.30 -5.23
N ALA A 511 -23.99 6.93 -4.07
CA ALA A 511 -22.70 7.22 -3.44
C ALA A 511 -22.04 5.90 -2.97
N ASN A 512 -21.20 5.31 -3.81
CA ASN A 512 -20.66 3.96 -3.60
C ASN A 512 -19.13 3.86 -3.60
N GLY A 513 -18.40 4.90 -4.03
CA GLY A 513 -16.94 4.99 -3.89
C GLY A 513 -16.38 6.30 -4.43
N MET A 514 -15.10 6.60 -4.16
CA MET A 514 -14.40 7.75 -4.74
C MET A 514 -13.42 7.39 -5.84
N TYR A 515 -12.69 6.28 -5.71
CA TYR A 515 -11.73 5.80 -6.70
C TYR A 515 -11.69 4.26 -6.74
N SER A 516 -11.57 3.71 -7.94
CA SER A 516 -11.24 2.30 -8.18
C SER A 516 -10.26 2.21 -9.36
N LEU A 517 -9.31 1.29 -9.29
CA LEU A 517 -8.34 0.94 -10.31
C LEU A 517 -8.17 -0.58 -10.31
N SER A 518 -8.22 -1.23 -11.47
CA SER A 518 -7.87 -2.65 -11.61
C SER A 518 -6.97 -2.91 -12.82
N ALA A 519 -6.11 -3.92 -12.74
CA ALA A 519 -5.25 -4.36 -13.84
C ALA A 519 -4.95 -5.88 -13.76
N ASP A 520 -5.22 -6.58 -14.87
CA ASP A 520 -4.88 -7.99 -15.12
C ASP A 520 -3.58 -8.03 -15.93
N TYR A 521 -2.45 -8.22 -15.25
CA TYR A 521 -1.12 -8.12 -15.85
C TYR A 521 -0.94 -9.16 -16.96
N GLY A 522 -1.42 -10.38 -16.76
CA GLY A 522 -1.37 -11.44 -17.77
C GLY A 522 -2.10 -11.02 -19.05
N LYS A 523 -3.39 -10.66 -18.96
CA LYS A 523 -4.16 -10.22 -20.14
C LYS A 523 -3.62 -8.93 -20.77
N MET A 524 -2.99 -8.04 -19.99
CA MET A 524 -2.42 -6.79 -20.49
C MET A 524 -1.12 -7.01 -21.26
N PHE A 525 -0.17 -7.76 -20.71
CA PHE A 525 1.19 -7.87 -21.26
C PHE A 525 1.40 -9.08 -22.18
N THR A 526 0.76 -10.24 -21.94
CA THR A 526 0.97 -11.44 -22.79
C THR A 526 0.70 -11.20 -24.29
N PRO A 527 -0.33 -10.44 -24.73
CA PRO A 527 -0.54 -10.14 -26.14
C PRO A 527 0.61 -9.31 -26.75
N MET A 528 1.12 -8.31 -26.02
CA MET A 528 2.24 -7.47 -26.47
C MET A 528 3.56 -8.27 -26.57
N LEU A 529 3.80 -9.17 -25.61
CA LEU A 529 4.99 -10.04 -25.61
C LEU A 529 4.96 -11.05 -26.74
N THR A 530 3.79 -11.67 -26.98
CA THR A 530 3.58 -12.57 -28.12
C THR A 530 3.83 -11.84 -29.45
N LEU A 531 3.42 -10.57 -29.54
CA LEU A 531 3.59 -9.75 -30.74
C LEU A 531 5.07 -9.43 -31.04
N LEU A 532 5.87 -9.12 -30.02
CA LEU A 532 7.33 -8.94 -30.14
C LEU A 532 8.05 -10.26 -30.48
N GLU A 533 7.61 -11.38 -29.89
CA GLU A 533 8.11 -12.72 -30.26
C GLU A 533 7.83 -13.08 -31.72
N MET A 534 6.73 -12.56 -32.29
CA MET A 534 6.35 -12.77 -33.69
C MET A 534 6.96 -11.76 -34.68
N SER A 535 7.28 -10.53 -34.26
CA SER A 535 8.02 -9.56 -35.10
C SER A 535 9.50 -9.92 -35.24
N GLY A 536 10.05 -10.70 -34.30
CA GLY A 536 11.47 -11.02 -34.22
C GLY A 536 12.33 -9.90 -33.62
N GLU A 537 11.69 -8.87 -33.06
CA GLU A 537 12.38 -7.82 -32.31
C GLU A 537 12.85 -8.34 -30.94
N PRO A 538 13.99 -7.84 -30.42
CA PRO A 538 14.45 -8.22 -29.09
C PRO A 538 13.52 -7.67 -28.01
N ILE A 539 12.76 -8.55 -27.35
CA ILE A 539 11.97 -8.19 -26.16
C ILE A 539 12.92 -7.58 -25.10
N PRO A 540 12.64 -6.38 -24.56
CA PRO A 540 13.36 -5.85 -23.40
C PRO A 540 13.30 -6.83 -22.22
N GLU A 541 14.38 -6.97 -21.44
CA GLU A 541 14.41 -7.92 -20.31
C GLU A 541 13.34 -7.57 -19.26
N GLU A 542 13.07 -6.29 -19.07
CA GLU A 542 12.02 -5.75 -18.20
C GLU A 542 10.62 -6.23 -18.61
N MET A 543 10.40 -6.40 -19.92
CA MET A 543 9.15 -6.90 -20.49
C MET A 543 9.11 -8.44 -20.44
N LYS A 544 10.24 -9.14 -20.59
CA LYS A 544 10.31 -10.59 -20.35
C LYS A 544 9.96 -10.96 -18.91
N MET A 545 10.33 -10.13 -17.93
CA MET A 545 9.94 -10.35 -16.53
C MET A 545 8.42 -10.42 -16.33
N LEU A 546 7.62 -9.77 -17.19
CA LEU A 546 6.16 -9.79 -17.15
C LEU A 546 5.52 -10.97 -17.91
N LYS A 547 6.30 -11.83 -18.58
CA LYS A 547 5.77 -12.94 -19.39
C LYS A 547 4.97 -13.96 -18.59
N ASP A 548 5.44 -14.27 -17.38
CA ASP A 548 4.87 -15.28 -16.50
C ASP A 548 3.98 -14.67 -15.38
N TYR A 549 3.68 -13.36 -15.44
CA TYR A 549 2.89 -12.63 -14.44
C TYR A 549 1.39 -12.94 -14.53
N ASN A 550 0.97 -14.06 -13.93
CA ASN A 550 -0.44 -14.38 -13.73
C ASN A 550 -0.97 -13.71 -12.45
N MET A 551 -0.96 -12.38 -12.43
CA MET A 551 -1.40 -11.53 -11.33
C MET A 551 -2.46 -10.52 -11.78
N ARG A 552 -3.45 -10.27 -10.92
CA ARG A 552 -4.42 -9.19 -11.05
C ARG A 552 -4.51 -8.40 -9.75
N VAL A 553 -4.53 -7.08 -9.86
CA VAL A 553 -4.63 -6.16 -8.71
C VAL A 553 -5.85 -5.27 -8.82
N GLN A 554 -6.36 -4.85 -7.66
CA GLN A 554 -7.30 -3.76 -7.48
C GLN A 554 -6.74 -2.81 -6.42
N MET A 555 -6.91 -1.52 -6.63
CA MET A 555 -6.70 -0.47 -5.62
C MET A 555 -7.94 0.42 -5.60
N SER A 556 -8.40 0.82 -4.43
CA SER A 556 -9.55 1.72 -4.28
C SER A 556 -9.31 2.73 -3.18
N PHE A 557 -9.95 3.89 -3.30
CA PHE A 557 -10.00 4.89 -2.24
C PHE A 557 -11.44 5.34 -2.02
N ASP A 558 -11.85 5.37 -0.76
CA ASP A 558 -13.21 5.72 -0.35
C ASP A 558 -13.22 6.26 1.09
N VAL A 559 -14.37 6.70 1.60
CA VAL A 559 -14.55 7.11 2.99
C VAL A 559 -15.72 6.34 3.61
N ASN A 560 -15.46 5.67 4.73
CA ASN A 560 -16.47 4.92 5.48
C ASN A 560 -16.86 5.65 6.78
N LYS A 561 -17.45 4.95 7.76
CA LYS A 561 -17.86 5.53 9.05
C LYS A 561 -16.72 5.72 10.08
N GLN A 562 -15.56 5.13 9.82
CA GLN A 562 -14.38 5.18 10.70
C GLN A 562 -13.31 6.12 10.17
N GLY A 563 -13.27 6.39 8.86
CA GLY A 563 -12.30 7.31 8.26
C GLY A 563 -12.10 7.13 6.76
N LEU A 564 -10.93 7.57 6.28
CA LEU A 564 -10.49 7.40 4.90
C LEU A 564 -9.98 5.96 4.73
N VAL A 565 -10.41 5.30 3.65
CA VAL A 565 -10.13 3.89 3.37
C VAL A 565 -9.34 3.79 2.07
N ILE A 566 -8.23 3.07 2.10
CA ILE A 566 -7.54 2.56 0.91
C ILE A 566 -7.75 1.05 0.89
N GLY A 567 -8.53 0.57 -0.07
CA GLY A 567 -8.75 -0.85 -0.30
C GLY A 567 -7.74 -1.41 -1.29
N SER A 568 -7.31 -2.65 -1.11
CA SER A 568 -6.51 -3.37 -2.09
C SER A 568 -7.01 -4.80 -2.24
N VAL A 569 -6.96 -5.33 -3.46
CA VAL A 569 -7.20 -6.76 -3.74
C VAL A 569 -6.09 -7.27 -4.64
N ALA A 570 -5.54 -8.43 -4.32
CA ALA A 570 -4.55 -9.12 -5.14
C ALA A 570 -4.97 -10.58 -5.36
N ASN A 571 -5.03 -10.96 -6.64
CA ASN A 571 -5.15 -12.34 -7.09
C ASN A 571 -3.86 -12.71 -7.82
N SER A 572 -3.20 -13.80 -7.46
CA SER A 572 -2.06 -14.38 -8.21
C SER A 572 -2.28 -15.87 -8.40
N LYS A 573 -1.77 -16.44 -9.50
CA LYS A 573 -1.79 -17.89 -9.74
C LYS A 573 -0.43 -18.39 -10.19
N ALA A 574 -0.08 -19.61 -9.80
CA ALA A 574 1.11 -20.27 -10.28
C ALA A 574 1.02 -20.49 -11.79
N THR A 575 2.11 -20.20 -12.51
CA THR A 575 2.21 -20.48 -13.95
C THR A 575 2.17 -22.00 -14.17
N GLU A 576 1.22 -22.48 -14.98
CA GLU A 576 1.15 -23.90 -15.32
C GLU A 576 2.39 -24.30 -16.13
N LYS A 577 3.17 -25.25 -15.60
CA LYS A 577 4.30 -25.84 -16.32
C LYS A 577 3.76 -26.62 -17.53
N LYS A 578 4.05 -26.10 -18.73
CA LYS A 578 3.85 -26.76 -20.02
C LYS A 578 4.91 -27.82 -20.28
#